data_AF-A0A654U7E3-F1
#
_entry.id   AF-A0A654U7E3-F1
#
_cell.length_a   1.000
_cell.length_b   1.000
_cell.length_c   1.000
_cell.angle_alpha   90.00
_cell.angle_beta   90.00
_cell.angle_gamma   90.00
#
_symmetry.space_group_name_H-M   'P 1'
#
loop_
_entity.id
_entity.type
_entity.pdbx_description
1 polymer ?
#
loop_
_entity_poly.entity_id
_entity_poly.type
_entity_poly.pdbx_seq_one_letter_code
_entity_poly.pdbx_strand_id
1 'polypeptide(L)'
;MTGDAVRQVMWPKIGGSQVLHDAFPPGSVDFFYLTASAAGIFGIPGQGSYAAANSYLDAAGAPATGLPHHEPRLGSLAGARIGRGRPARQRRASANGFA
;
A
#
# COMPACT_ATOMS: atom_id res chain seq x y z
N MET A 1 -13.45 -22.63 11.40
CA MET A 1 -13.63 -21.45 10.52
C MET A 1 -14.27 -21.95 9.23
N THR A 2 -15.38 -21.35 8.78
CA THR A 2 -16.08 -21.77 7.54
C THR A 2 -15.45 -21.13 6.31
N GLY A 3 -15.64 -21.72 5.13
CA GLY A 3 -15.12 -21.16 3.87
C GLY A 3 -15.65 -19.76 3.58
N ASP A 4 -16.93 -19.50 3.85
CA ASP A 4 -17.53 -18.18 3.65
C ASP A 4 -16.96 -17.12 4.60
N ALA A 5 -16.70 -17.48 5.87
CA ALA A 5 -16.05 -16.59 6.82
C ALA A 5 -14.62 -16.24 6.39
N VAL A 6 -13.86 -17.20 5.84
CA VAL A 6 -12.54 -16.94 5.25
C VAL A 6 -12.67 -15.96 4.09
N ARG A 7 -13.58 -16.24 3.15
CA ARG A 7 -13.80 -15.40 1.98
C ARG A 7 -14.17 -13.98 2.37
N GLN A 8 -15.09 -13.81 3.32
CA GLN A 8 -15.55 -12.50 3.78
C GLN A 8 -14.41 -11.65 4.35
N VAL A 9 -13.46 -12.25 5.08
CA VAL A 9 -12.31 -11.54 5.67
C VAL A 9 -11.22 -11.25 4.63
N MET A 10 -10.94 -12.22 3.77
CA MET A 10 -9.82 -12.16 2.82
C MET A 10 -10.13 -11.29 1.60
N TRP A 11 -11.36 -11.39 1.07
CA TRP A 11 -11.77 -10.77 -0.18
C TRP A 11 -11.51 -9.26 -0.27
N PRO A 12 -11.90 -8.42 0.72
CA PRO A 12 -11.69 -6.97 0.61
C PRO A 12 -10.21 -6.58 0.56
N LYS A 13 -9.31 -7.38 1.15
CA LYS A 13 -7.87 -7.11 1.13
C LYS A 13 -7.22 -7.59 -0.16
N ILE A 14 -7.49 -8.83 -0.56
CA ILE A 14 -6.88 -9.43 -1.75
C ILE A 14 -7.47 -8.85 -3.04
N GLY A 15 -8.79 -9.00 -3.21
CA GLY A 15 -9.47 -8.52 -4.41
C GLY A 15 -9.44 -7.00 -4.50
N GLY A 16 -9.60 -6.31 -3.36
CA GLY A 16 -9.52 -4.85 -3.31
C GLY A 16 -8.17 -4.32 -3.75
N SER A 17 -7.06 -4.87 -3.26
CA SER A 17 -5.73 -4.41 -3.67
C SER A 17 -5.42 -4.74 -5.13
N GLN A 18 -5.91 -5.87 -5.66
CA GLN A 18 -5.77 -6.21 -7.08
C GLN A 18 -6.48 -5.19 -7.97
N VAL A 19 -7.75 -4.88 -7.67
CA VAL A 19 -8.51 -3.86 -8.38
C VAL A 19 -7.81 -2.49 -8.33
N LEU A 20 -7.27 -2.12 -7.16
CA LEU A 20 -6.53 -0.87 -7.03
C LEU A 20 -5.21 -0.88 -7.82
N HIS A 21 -4.49 -2.00 -7.85
CA HIS A 21 -3.26 -2.14 -8.63
C HIS A 21 -3.52 -1.99 -10.14
N ASP A 22 -4.59 -2.63 -10.62
CA ASP A 22 -4.97 -2.56 -12.04
C ASP A 22 -5.46 -1.15 -12.42
N ALA A 23 -6.20 -0.49 -11.52
CA ALA A 23 -6.69 0.88 -11.73
C ALA A 23 -5.56 1.93 -11.66
N PHE A 24 -4.54 1.70 -10.85
CA PHE A 24 -3.43 2.61 -10.60
C PHE A 24 -2.09 1.94 -10.90
N PRO A 25 -1.71 1.84 -12.19
CA PRO A 25 -0.44 1.22 -12.58
C PRO A 25 0.76 1.97 -11.98
N PRO A 26 1.93 1.32 -11.85
CA PRO A 26 3.12 1.91 -11.23
C PRO A 26 3.46 3.29 -11.80
N GLY A 27 3.55 4.30 -10.92
CA GLY A 27 3.86 5.69 -11.27
C GLY A 27 2.67 6.53 -11.77
N SER A 28 1.44 6.00 -11.74
CA SER A 28 0.22 6.76 -12.03
C SER A 28 -0.22 7.68 -10.89
N VAL A 29 0.21 7.38 -9.66
CA VAL A 29 -0.08 8.13 -8.44
C VAL A 29 1.22 8.51 -7.73
N ASP A 30 1.21 9.59 -6.96
CA ASP A 30 2.37 10.00 -6.16
C ASP A 30 2.64 9.03 -4.99
N PHE A 31 1.57 8.40 -4.48
CA PHE A 31 1.60 7.46 -3.37
C PHE A 31 0.56 6.35 -3.55
N PHE A 32 0.95 5.13 -3.21
CA PHE A 32 0.05 3.98 -3.14
C PHE A 32 0.31 3.25 -1.82
N TYR A 33 -0.71 3.12 -0.98
CA TYR A 33 -0.59 2.61 0.38
C TYR A 33 -1.60 1.50 0.65
N LEU A 34 -1.14 0.40 1.27
CA LEU A 34 -2.00 -0.69 1.73
C LEU A 34 -1.87 -0.83 3.25
N THR A 35 -3.01 -0.89 3.95
CA THR A 35 -3.01 -1.05 5.40
C THR A 35 -3.03 -2.52 5.80
N ALA A 36 -1.88 -3.01 6.27
CA ALA A 36 -1.75 -4.31 6.92
C ALA A 36 -1.90 -4.21 8.45
N SER A 37 -1.79 -5.34 9.13
CA SER A 37 -1.91 -5.47 10.59
C SER A 37 -0.84 -6.41 11.12
N ALA A 38 -0.34 -6.14 12.34
CA ALA A 38 0.65 -6.99 13.02
C ALA A 38 0.12 -8.40 13.37
N ALA A 39 -1.18 -8.66 13.17
CA ALA A 39 -1.78 -9.99 13.33
C ALA A 39 -1.10 -11.07 12.49
N GLY A 40 -0.51 -10.72 11.34
CA GLY A 40 0.28 -11.64 10.51
C GLY A 40 1.60 -12.12 11.15
N ILE A 41 2.11 -11.39 12.14
CA ILE A 41 3.40 -11.66 12.80
C ILE A 41 3.18 -12.30 14.17
N PHE A 42 2.33 -11.69 15.00
CA PHE A 42 2.14 -12.15 16.38
C PHE A 42 1.14 -13.30 16.49
N GLY A 43 0.25 -13.44 15.52
CA GLY A 43 -0.87 -14.37 15.58
C GLY A 43 -1.88 -13.96 16.66
N ILE A 44 -3.17 -14.01 16.33
CA ILE A 44 -4.25 -13.81 17.29
C ILE A 44 -5.16 -15.04 17.19
N PRO A 45 -5.43 -15.77 18.29
CA PRO A 45 -6.34 -16.91 18.26
C PRO A 45 -7.67 -16.56 17.60
N GLY A 46 -8.10 -17.38 16.64
CA GLY A 46 -9.33 -17.15 15.87
C GLY A 46 -9.20 -16.19 14.69
N GLN A 47 -8.04 -15.55 14.48
CA GLN A 47 -7.83 -14.55 13.41
C GLN A 47 -6.93 -15.04 12.27
N GLY A 48 -6.91 -16.36 12.01
CA GLY A 48 -6.04 -16.93 10.97
C GLY A 48 -6.29 -16.36 9.56
N SER A 49 -7.55 -16.19 9.15
CA SER A 49 -7.90 -15.57 7.87
C SER A 49 -7.51 -14.09 7.80
N TYR A 50 -7.64 -13.38 8.92
CA TYR A 50 -7.24 -11.97 9.01
C TYR A 50 -5.71 -11.82 8.94
N ALA A 51 -4.98 -12.65 9.68
CA ALA A 51 -3.52 -12.70 9.62
C ALA A 51 -3.02 -12.95 8.19
N ALA A 52 -3.56 -13.98 7.52
CA ALA A 52 -3.22 -14.30 6.14
C ALA A 52 -3.52 -13.15 5.17
N ALA A 53 -4.69 -12.50 5.30
CA ALA A 53 -5.08 -11.39 4.45
C ALA A 53 -4.14 -10.17 4.60
N ASN A 54 -3.63 -9.91 5.81
CA ASN A 54 -2.69 -8.82 6.05
C ASN A 54 -1.28 -9.16 5.57
N SER A 55 -0.82 -10.40 5.76
CA SER A 55 0.47 -10.86 5.21
C SER A 55 0.51 -10.81 3.67
N TYR A 56 -0.63 -11.01 3.01
CA TYR A 56 -0.74 -10.79 1.57
C TYR A 56 -0.48 -9.32 1.20
N LEU A 57 -1.01 -8.36 1.95
CA LEU A 57 -0.79 -6.93 1.70
C LEU A 57 0.68 -6.53 1.92
N ASP A 58 1.35 -7.10 2.93
CA ASP A 58 2.78 -6.90 3.16
C ASP A 58 3.61 -7.30 1.92
N ALA A 59 3.24 -8.42 1.28
CA ALA A 59 3.90 -8.89 0.06
C ALA A 59 3.50 -8.06 -1.18
N ALA A 60 2.23 -7.67 -1.30
CA ALA A 60 1.73 -6.91 -2.44
C ALA A 60 2.28 -5.46 -2.49
N GLY A 61 2.60 -4.88 -1.33
CA GLY A 61 3.22 -3.57 -1.22
C GLY A 61 4.74 -3.57 -1.42
N ALA A 62 5.39 -4.73 -1.39
CA ALA A 62 6.83 -4.83 -1.57
C ALA A 62 7.21 -4.57 -3.04
N PRO A 63 8.24 -3.76 -3.33
CA PRO A 63 8.66 -3.55 -4.69
C PRO A 63 9.31 -4.79 -5.30
N ALA A 64 9.13 -4.90 -6.62
CA ALA A 64 9.50 -6.08 -7.42
C ALA A 64 11.00 -6.45 -7.39
N THR A 65 11.88 -5.60 -6.88
CA THR A 65 13.32 -5.86 -6.82
C THR A 65 13.73 -6.80 -5.67
N GLY A 66 12.82 -7.14 -4.75
CA GLY A 66 13.10 -8.07 -3.64
C GLY A 66 14.20 -7.56 -2.69
N LEU A 67 14.59 -6.29 -2.79
CA LEU A 67 15.54 -5.67 -1.88
C LEU A 67 14.94 -5.65 -0.46
N PRO A 68 15.76 -5.76 0.59
CA PRO A 68 15.26 -5.70 1.95
C PRO A 68 14.59 -4.34 2.19
N HIS A 69 13.26 -4.35 2.31
CA HIS A 69 12.51 -3.19 2.79
C HIS A 69 12.67 -3.14 4.30
N HIS A 70 13.54 -2.24 4.78
CA HIS A 70 13.55 -1.82 6.18
C HIS A 70 12.36 -0.90 6.40
N GLU A 71 11.27 -1.47 6.87
CA GLU A 71 10.03 -0.75 7.16
C GLU A 71 9.90 -0.52 8.67
N PRO A 72 9.57 0.70 9.14
CA PRO A 72 9.17 0.90 10.52
C PRO A 72 7.83 0.19 10.73
N ARG A 73 7.89 -1.02 11.29
CA ARG A 73 6.71 -1.82 11.64
C ARG A 73 6.28 -1.47 13.05
N LEU A 74 5.29 -0.59 13.19
CA LEU A 74 4.49 -0.51 14.40
C LEU A 74 3.16 0.18 14.07
N GLY A 75 2.06 -0.58 14.07
CA GLY A 75 0.70 -0.05 13.86
C GLY A 75 0.55 0.95 12.71
N SER A 76 0.31 0.47 11.48
CA SER A 76 -0.23 1.25 10.36
C SER A 76 0.34 2.68 10.19
N LEU A 77 1.47 2.83 9.50
CA LEU A 77 1.83 3.96 8.64
C LEU A 77 3.15 3.64 7.92
N ALA A 78 3.10 2.75 6.92
CA ALA A 78 4.23 2.49 6.02
C ALA A 78 4.00 3.05 4.60
N GLY A 79 4.39 4.31 4.40
CA GLY A 79 4.33 4.97 3.09
C GLY A 79 5.39 4.42 2.14
N ALA A 80 5.02 3.50 1.25
CA ALA A 80 5.86 3.18 0.10
C ALA A 80 5.65 4.24 -0.99
N ARG A 81 6.67 5.09 -1.19
CA ARG A 81 6.73 6.01 -2.32
C ARG A 81 7.18 5.24 -3.56
N ILE A 82 6.24 4.88 -4.44
CA ILE A 82 6.55 4.34 -5.77
C ILE A 82 6.05 5.34 -6.82
N GLY A 83 6.91 6.31 -7.15
CA GLY A 83 6.68 7.29 -8.20
C GLY A 83 7.95 8.12 -8.44
N ARG A 84 8.46 8.14 -9.68
CA ARG A 84 9.40 9.20 -10.11
C ARG A 84 8.59 10.49 -10.17
N GLY A 85 8.69 11.31 -9.13
CA GLY A 85 8.05 12.64 -9.13
C GLY A 85 8.44 13.38 -10.41
N ARG A 86 7.47 13.69 -11.26
CA ARG A 86 7.68 14.66 -12.32
C ARG A 86 7.82 16.02 -11.63
N PRO A 87 8.88 16.81 -11.90
CA PRO A 87 9.01 18.11 -11.28
C PRO A 87 7.78 18.95 -11.66
N ALA A 88 7.05 19.42 -10.65
CA ALA A 88 5.99 20.39 -10.83
C ALA A 88 6.58 21.56 -11.62
N ARG A 89 5.97 21.91 -12.77
CA ARG A 89 6.32 23.13 -13.50
C ARG A 89 5.97 24.31 -12.60
N GLN A 90 6.95 24.75 -11.80
CA GLN A 90 6.92 26.02 -11.11
C GLN A 90 6.76 27.09 -12.19
N ARG A 91 5.53 27.56 -12.42
CA ARG A 91 5.31 28.79 -13.17
C ARG A 91 6.00 29.89 -12.36
N ARG A 92 7.19 30.30 -12.81
CA ARG A 92 7.82 31.54 -12.36
C ARG A 92 6.82 32.65 -12.68
N ALA A 93 6.15 33.17 -11.65
CA ALA A 93 5.57 34.49 -11.73
C ALA A 93 6.75 35.44 -11.92
N SER A 94 6.88 35.99 -13.12
CA SER A 94 7.84 37.02 -13.44
C SER A 94 7.37 38.29 -12.74
N ALA A 95 7.92 38.57 -11.56
CA ALA A 95 7.87 39.91 -11.00
C ALA A 95 8.92 40.73 -11.73
N ASN A 96 8.53 41.34 -12.86
CA ASN A 96 9.27 42.41 -13.50
C ASN A 96 8.28 43.40 -14.14
N GLY A 97 8.25 44.61 -13.57
CA GLY A 97 7.88 45.86 -14.22
C GLY A 97 6.39 46.21 -14.19
N PHE A 98 6.03 47.28 -13.48
CA PHE A 98 5.68 48.56 -14.10
C PHE A 98 5.55 49.68 -13.05
N ALA A 99 6.22 50.79 -13.37
CA ALA A 99 6.17 52.16 -12.83
C ALA A 99 6.78 52.43 -11.44
#